data_AF-A0A535XIV9-F1
#
_entry.id   AF-A0A535XIV9-F1
#
_cell.length_a   1.000
_cell.length_b   1.000
_cell.length_c   1.000
_cell.angle_alpha   90.00
_cell.angle_beta   90.00
_cell.angle_gamma   90.00
#
_symmetry.space_group_name_H-M   'P 1'
#
loop_
_entity.id
_entity.type
_entity.pdbx_description
1 polymer ?
#
loop_
_entity_poly.entity_id
_entity_poly.type
_entity_poly.pdbx_seq_one_letter_code
_entity_poly.pdbx_strand_id
1 'polypeptide(L)'
;MGRRSAKDTAKLIDEVARGDRLLEDIKDPQLRETVRLALRLHKDPYTAPDARTRSRIRARVLFGLHPHNATLVDRLAIAFELLGRPTPYAMRALAVGLVIVAVGASTAVVSSGTVADDALYSVKTTSEQMRLALATSPEDRAVVELSIAEHRLAEATALATLGDEDNAIVATSEYGEHMANAAAELAQVETLQPETATLVVQLQQRIDEHRATAAAVVARLADDPNRASAAAALSAVAARGAPAAGLSPAAAIAQDAADTADEAASLAERMAIPAPTTDAPPSSSGADRDVTPPTGKATPRGGEAASSDSARGQNERVSKKERAAESARKAADEAKASAKKAKEGSRRTPSPTPRHR
;
A
#
# COMPACT_ATOMS: atom_id res chain seq x y z
N MET A 1 -54.45 -25.88 32.98
CA MET A 1 -54.18 -24.50 32.50
C MET A 1 -53.30 -24.60 31.26
N GLY A 2 -53.86 -24.32 30.07
CA GLY A 2 -53.13 -24.48 28.80
C GLY A 2 -52.11 -23.36 28.60
N ARG A 3 -50.84 -23.72 28.34
CA ARG A 3 -49.80 -22.78 27.91
C ARG A 3 -50.21 -22.18 26.57
N ARG A 4 -50.71 -20.94 26.57
CA ARG A 4 -50.94 -20.21 25.32
C ARG A 4 -49.59 -19.77 24.76
N SER A 5 -49.44 -19.89 23.44
CA SER A 5 -48.17 -19.64 22.77
C SER A 5 -47.96 -18.13 22.60
N ALA A 6 -46.72 -17.65 22.69
CA ALA A 6 -46.38 -16.25 22.43
C ALA A 6 -46.86 -15.76 21.05
N LYS A 7 -47.03 -16.70 20.10
CA LYS A 7 -47.57 -16.43 18.77
C LYS A 7 -49.04 -15.97 18.78
N ASP A 8 -49.83 -16.48 19.72
CA ASP A 8 -51.25 -16.14 19.82
C ASP A 8 -51.43 -14.71 20.35
N THR A 9 -50.59 -14.29 21.28
CA THR A 9 -50.57 -12.92 21.81
C THR A 9 -50.13 -11.92 20.75
N ALA A 10 -49.10 -12.23 19.97
CA ALA A 10 -48.64 -11.36 18.88
C ALA A 10 -49.73 -11.15 17.82
N LYS A 11 -50.42 -12.24 17.43
CA LYS A 11 -51.53 -12.17 16.48
C LYS A 11 -52.67 -11.27 16.98
N LEU A 12 -53.02 -11.36 18.27
CA LEU A 12 -54.05 -10.52 18.89
C LEU A 12 -53.65 -9.04 18.95
N ILE A 13 -52.38 -8.73 19.15
CA ILE A 13 -51.88 -7.34 19.11
C ILE A 13 -52.08 -6.76 17.71
N ASP A 14 -51.73 -7.51 16.66
CA ASP A 14 -51.86 -7.06 15.27
C ASP A 14 -53.31 -6.91 14.81
N GLU A 15 -54.22 -7.79 15.24
CA GLU A 15 -55.66 -7.71 14.93
C GLU A 15 -56.30 -6.49 15.59
N VAL A 16 -55.94 -6.19 16.84
CA VAL A 16 -56.47 -5.01 17.56
C VAL A 16 -55.81 -3.72 17.05
N ALA A 17 -54.52 -3.73 16.70
CA ALA A 17 -53.83 -2.58 16.13
C ALA A 17 -54.42 -2.14 14.78
N ARG A 18 -54.88 -3.11 13.97
CA ARG A 18 -55.58 -2.86 12.69
C ARG A 18 -57.04 -2.46 12.84
N GLY A 19 -57.61 -2.60 14.04
CA GLY A 19 -59.02 -2.31 14.32
C GLY A 19 -59.98 -3.45 13.92
N ASP A 20 -59.46 -4.61 13.53
CA ASP A 20 -60.25 -5.78 13.12
C ASP A 20 -60.96 -6.43 14.33
N ARG A 21 -60.52 -6.10 15.56
CA ARG A 21 -61.08 -6.62 16.80
C ARG A 21 -61.00 -5.60 17.93
N LEU A 22 -62.02 -5.51 18.77
CA LEU A 22 -62.04 -4.61 19.93
C LEU A 22 -61.27 -5.23 21.11
N LEU A 23 -60.60 -4.38 21.89
CA LEU A 23 -59.89 -4.79 23.13
C LEU A 23 -60.83 -5.47 24.15
N GLU A 24 -62.10 -5.10 24.13
CA GLU A 24 -63.12 -5.60 25.05
C GLU A 24 -63.51 -7.05 24.76
N ASP A 25 -63.32 -7.51 23.52
CA ASP A 25 -63.65 -8.87 23.06
C ASP A 25 -62.65 -9.94 23.52
N ILE A 26 -61.57 -9.51 24.20
CA ILE A 26 -60.59 -10.41 24.81
C ILE A 26 -61.11 -10.82 26.20
N LYS A 27 -61.67 -12.04 26.28
CA LYS A 27 -62.27 -12.59 27.52
C LYS A 27 -61.29 -12.74 28.68
N ASP A 28 -60.00 -12.88 28.38
CA ASP A 28 -58.98 -13.04 29.40
C ASP A 28 -58.48 -11.68 29.90
N PRO A 29 -58.70 -11.33 31.19
CA PRO A 29 -58.34 -10.03 31.72
C PRO A 29 -56.82 -9.78 31.68
N GLN A 30 -56.01 -10.81 31.92
CA GLN A 30 -54.55 -10.65 31.93
C GLN A 30 -54.02 -10.37 30.52
N LEU A 31 -54.52 -11.12 29.53
CA LEU A 31 -54.13 -10.95 28.13
C LEU A 31 -54.57 -9.59 27.59
N ARG A 32 -55.77 -9.16 27.96
CA ARG A 32 -56.31 -7.86 27.59
C ARG A 32 -55.44 -6.72 28.13
N GLU A 33 -54.97 -6.80 29.37
CA GLU A 33 -54.03 -5.83 29.92
C GLU A 33 -52.68 -5.86 29.19
N THR A 34 -52.19 -7.05 28.82
CA THR A 34 -50.92 -7.16 28.08
C THR A 34 -51.01 -6.52 26.70
N VAL A 35 -52.10 -6.77 25.96
CA VAL A 35 -52.35 -6.17 24.64
C VAL A 35 -52.57 -4.66 24.77
N ARG A 36 -53.31 -4.20 25.80
CA ARG A 36 -53.50 -2.78 26.08
C ARG A 36 -52.18 -2.06 26.37
N LEU A 37 -51.29 -2.68 27.16
CA LEU A 37 -49.95 -2.16 27.44
C LEU A 37 -49.08 -2.13 26.17
N ALA A 38 -49.10 -3.20 25.37
CA ALA A 38 -48.35 -3.28 24.12
C ALA A 38 -48.78 -2.19 23.12
N LEU A 39 -50.09 -1.96 22.96
CA LEU A 39 -50.61 -0.90 22.07
C LEU A 39 -50.29 0.50 22.59
N ARG A 40 -50.25 0.69 23.92
CA ARG A 40 -49.84 1.96 24.52
C ARG A 40 -48.37 2.24 24.26
N LEU A 41 -47.52 1.23 24.43
CA LEU A 41 -46.08 1.32 24.16
C LEU A 41 -45.79 1.55 22.67
N HIS A 42 -46.62 1.00 21.76
CA HIS A 42 -46.48 1.21 20.32
C HIS A 42 -46.92 2.61 19.85
N LYS A 43 -47.76 3.30 20.63
CA LYS A 43 -48.19 4.68 20.35
C LYS A 43 -47.19 5.73 20.79
N ASP A 44 -46.23 5.40 21.65
CA ASP A 44 -45.15 6.32 21.98
C ASP A 44 -44.27 6.48 20.73
N PRO A 45 -44.12 7.70 20.19
CA PRO A 45 -43.33 7.92 19.00
C PRO A 45 -41.92 7.46 19.30
N TYR A 46 -41.42 6.52 18.50
CA TYR A 46 -40.03 6.09 18.58
C TYR A 46 -39.15 7.34 18.41
N THR A 47 -38.59 7.83 19.50
CA THR A 47 -37.65 8.96 19.47
C THR A 47 -36.39 8.43 18.82
N ALA A 48 -36.34 8.51 17.49
CA ALA A 48 -35.17 8.09 16.74
C ALA A 48 -33.97 8.86 17.30
N PRO A 49 -32.86 8.19 17.65
CA PRO A 49 -31.68 8.89 18.14
C PRO A 49 -31.28 9.98 17.14
N ASP A 50 -30.96 11.17 17.66
CA ASP A 50 -30.56 12.30 16.84
C ASP A 50 -29.40 11.91 15.91
N ALA A 51 -29.22 12.64 14.80
CA ALA A 51 -28.22 12.28 13.80
C ALA A 51 -26.81 12.11 14.41
N ARG A 52 -26.50 12.88 15.47
CA ARG A 52 -25.23 12.81 16.20
C ARG A 52 -25.11 11.55 17.06
N THR A 53 -26.17 11.13 17.76
CA THR A 53 -26.17 9.87 18.52
C THR A 53 -26.13 8.67 17.58
N ARG A 54 -26.82 8.71 16.43
CA ARG A 54 -26.69 7.68 15.39
C ARG A 54 -25.26 7.59 14.85
N SER A 55 -24.60 8.70 14.60
CA SER A 55 -23.18 8.70 14.19
C SER A 55 -22.27 8.07 15.26
N ARG A 56 -22.48 8.39 16.55
CA ARG A 56 -21.69 7.78 17.65
C ARG A 56 -21.96 6.30 17.84
N ILE A 57 -23.21 5.87 17.76
CA ILE A 57 -23.58 4.46 17.83
C ILE A 57 -23.00 3.73 16.63
N ARG A 58 -23.12 4.29 15.42
CA ARG A 58 -22.52 3.71 14.22
C ARG A 58 -21.01 3.64 14.31
N ALA A 59 -20.34 4.67 14.81
CA ALA A 59 -18.90 4.67 15.03
C ALA A 59 -18.49 3.60 16.05
N ARG A 60 -19.21 3.46 17.18
CA ARG A 60 -18.91 2.48 18.23
C ARG A 60 -19.22 1.04 17.79
N VAL A 61 -20.30 0.83 17.04
CA VAL A 61 -20.67 -0.47 16.47
C VAL A 61 -19.71 -0.83 15.34
N LEU A 62 -19.34 0.10 14.46
CA LEU A 62 -18.31 -0.16 13.45
C LEU A 62 -16.95 -0.41 14.10
N PHE A 63 -16.57 0.29 15.18
CA PHE A 63 -15.34 0.00 15.92
C PHE A 63 -15.39 -1.37 16.62
N GLY A 64 -16.56 -1.80 17.10
CA GLY A 64 -16.75 -3.12 17.72
C GLY A 64 -16.94 -4.26 16.71
N LEU A 65 -17.35 -3.95 15.47
CA LEU A 65 -17.47 -4.87 14.35
C LEU A 65 -16.24 -4.86 13.44
N HIS A 66 -15.21 -4.07 13.74
CA HIS A 66 -13.88 -4.42 13.25
C HIS A 66 -13.59 -5.77 13.88
N PRO A 67 -13.52 -6.88 13.12
CA PRO A 67 -12.98 -8.10 13.67
C PRO A 67 -11.65 -7.69 14.28
N HIS A 68 -11.47 -7.95 15.58
CA HIS A 68 -10.12 -8.04 16.10
C HIS A 68 -9.45 -9.04 15.16
N ASN A 69 -8.56 -8.54 14.30
CA ASN A 69 -7.79 -9.37 13.43
C ASN A 69 -7.10 -10.34 14.37
N ALA A 70 -7.59 -11.59 14.41
CA ALA A 70 -6.98 -12.66 15.17
C ALA A 70 -5.49 -12.55 14.89
N THR A 71 -4.74 -12.15 15.91
CA THR A 71 -3.31 -11.86 15.76
C THR A 71 -2.65 -13.12 15.19
N LEU A 72 -1.55 -12.97 14.46
CA LEU A 72 -0.85 -14.12 13.86
C LEU A 72 -0.58 -15.23 14.90
N VAL A 73 -0.43 -14.84 16.17
CA VAL A 73 -0.31 -15.73 17.34
C VAL A 73 -1.58 -16.55 17.60
N ASP A 74 -2.78 -15.96 17.53
CA ASP A 74 -4.06 -16.68 17.68
C ASP A 74 -4.31 -17.65 16.51
N ARG A 75 -3.94 -17.25 15.29
CA ARG A 75 -4.05 -18.12 14.11
C ARG A 75 -3.05 -19.28 14.14
N LEU A 76 -1.83 -19.02 14.63
CA LEU A 76 -0.83 -20.05 14.89
C LEU A 76 -1.27 -20.98 16.01
N ALA A 77 -1.86 -20.47 17.10
CA ALA A 77 -2.37 -21.29 18.19
C ALA A 77 -3.48 -22.26 17.72
N ILE A 78 -4.43 -21.77 16.91
CA ILE A 78 -5.50 -22.60 16.33
C ILE A 78 -4.92 -23.64 15.36
N ALA A 79 -3.95 -23.27 14.53
CA ALA A 79 -3.28 -24.20 13.61
C ALA A 79 -2.47 -25.26 14.36
N PHE A 80 -1.78 -24.89 15.45
CA PHE A 80 -1.01 -25.79 16.30
C PHE A 80 -1.93 -26.73 17.10
N GLU A 81 -3.10 -26.25 17.53
CA GLU A 81 -4.10 -27.06 18.24
C GLU A 81 -4.80 -28.06 17.30
N LEU A 82 -5.03 -27.68 16.04
CA LEU A 82 -5.52 -28.58 14.99
C LEU A 82 -4.46 -29.62 14.57
N LEU A 83 -3.19 -29.23 14.52
CA LEU A 83 -2.08 -30.12 14.13
C LEU A 83 -1.63 -31.05 15.28
N GLY A 84 -1.90 -30.65 16.53
CA GLY A 84 -1.58 -31.42 17.74
C GLY A 84 -2.58 -32.54 18.07
N ARG A 85 -3.73 -32.62 17.39
CA ARG A 85 -4.68 -33.72 17.59
C ARG A 85 -4.33 -34.93 16.71
N PRO A 86 -4.28 -36.16 17.27
CA PRO A 86 -3.99 -37.37 16.51
C PRO A 86 -5.23 -37.77 15.69
N THR A 87 -5.40 -37.13 14.54
CA THR A 87 -6.46 -37.47 13.58
C THR A 87 -5.90 -38.33 12.45
N PRO A 88 -6.68 -39.34 11.99
CA PRO A 88 -6.20 -40.34 11.04
C PRO A 88 -5.88 -39.73 9.66
N TYR A 89 -4.87 -40.30 8.99
CA TYR A 89 -4.24 -39.84 7.75
C TYR A 89 -5.19 -39.46 6.59
N ALA A 90 -6.42 -39.97 6.58
CA ALA A 90 -7.45 -39.64 5.59
C ALA A 90 -7.83 -38.14 5.59
N MET A 91 -7.87 -37.49 6.75
CA MET A 91 -8.16 -36.04 6.86
C MET A 91 -6.99 -35.19 6.33
N ARG A 92 -5.74 -35.65 6.48
CA ARG A 92 -4.56 -34.96 5.93
C ARG A 92 -4.52 -35.02 4.41
N ALA A 93 -4.83 -36.18 3.83
CA ALA A 93 -4.94 -36.33 2.38
C ALA A 93 -6.06 -35.45 1.80
N LEU A 94 -7.20 -35.34 2.50
CA LEU A 94 -8.31 -34.48 2.08
C LEU A 94 -7.94 -33.00 2.15
N ALA A 95 -7.26 -32.57 3.23
CA ALA A 95 -6.78 -31.19 3.35
C ALA A 95 -5.77 -30.83 2.26
N VAL A 96 -4.80 -31.71 1.97
CA VAL A 96 -3.82 -31.51 0.88
C VAL A 96 -4.52 -31.50 -0.48
N GLY A 97 -5.46 -32.40 -0.72
CA GLY A 97 -6.25 -32.44 -1.96
C GLY A 97 -7.06 -31.16 -2.17
N LEU A 98 -7.65 -30.60 -1.10
CA LEU A 98 -8.46 -29.39 -1.17
C LEU A 98 -7.61 -28.14 -1.43
N VAL A 99 -6.38 -28.09 -0.90
CA VAL A 99 -5.39 -27.05 -1.23
C VAL A 99 -4.96 -27.13 -2.69
N ILE A 100 -4.71 -28.33 -3.22
CA ILE A 100 -4.33 -28.51 -4.63
C ILE A 100 -5.47 -28.10 -5.58
N VAL A 101 -6.73 -28.44 -5.25
CA VAL A 101 -7.91 -28.02 -6.03
C VAL A 101 -8.13 -26.52 -5.98
N ALA A 102 -7.93 -25.88 -4.83
CA ALA A 102 -8.05 -24.43 -4.68
C ALA A 102 -7.00 -23.67 -5.51
N VAL A 103 -5.76 -24.16 -5.55
CA VAL A 103 -4.69 -23.57 -6.39
C VAL A 103 -4.95 -23.82 -7.87
N GLY A 104 -5.44 -25.02 -8.23
CA GLY A 104 -5.74 -25.38 -9.62
C GLY A 104 -6.92 -24.62 -10.24
N ALA A 105 -7.92 -24.24 -9.44
CA ALA A 105 -9.09 -23.49 -9.91
C ALA A 105 -8.82 -21.99 -10.16
N SER A 106 -7.66 -21.47 -9.73
CA SER A 106 -7.33 -20.03 -9.78
C SER A 106 -6.82 -19.55 -11.15
N THR A 107 -6.57 -20.44 -12.11
CA THR A 107 -6.00 -20.09 -13.43
C THR A 107 -7.04 -19.84 -14.53
N ALA A 108 -8.34 -19.98 -14.24
CA ALA A 108 -9.39 -19.96 -15.27
C ALA A 108 -10.22 -18.67 -15.35
N VAL A 109 -9.85 -17.58 -14.66
CA VAL A 109 -10.62 -16.32 -14.72
C VAL A 109 -9.72 -15.15 -15.05
N VAL A 110 -9.40 -15.01 -16.34
CA VAL A 110 -8.88 -13.75 -16.91
C VAL A 110 -9.82 -13.38 -18.05
N SER A 111 -10.75 -12.47 -17.78
CA SER A 111 -11.38 -11.66 -18.83
C SER A 111 -11.97 -10.38 -18.22
N SER A 112 -11.75 -9.29 -18.97
CA SER A 112 -12.21 -7.91 -18.79
C SER A 112 -11.59 -7.10 -17.66
N GLY A 113 -10.91 -6.03 -18.06
CA GLY A 113 -10.01 -5.26 -17.23
C GLY A 113 -10.68 -4.25 -16.32
N THR A 114 -10.08 -4.11 -15.16
CA THR A 114 -10.01 -2.90 -14.33
C THR A 114 -8.70 -3.01 -13.57
N VAL A 115 -7.80 -2.06 -13.78
CA VAL A 115 -6.68 -1.83 -12.86
C VAL A 115 -7.28 -1.24 -11.58
N ALA A 116 -6.82 -1.76 -10.45
CA ALA A 116 -7.03 -1.34 -9.07
C ALA A 116 -8.10 -2.08 -8.22
N ASP A 117 -7.60 -2.55 -7.08
CA ASP A 117 -8.23 -2.96 -5.82
C ASP A 117 -8.65 -4.43 -5.52
N ASP A 118 -7.77 -5.08 -4.74
CA ASP A 118 -8.01 -5.30 -3.28
C ASP A 118 -8.44 -6.68 -2.75
N ALA A 119 -7.91 -7.77 -3.32
CA ALA A 119 -7.83 -9.05 -2.58
C ALA A 119 -6.61 -9.90 -2.94
N LEU A 120 -6.12 -9.83 -4.17
CA LEU A 120 -4.94 -10.59 -4.61
C LEU A 120 -3.62 -9.85 -4.36
N TYR A 121 -3.64 -8.54 -4.16
CA TYR A 121 -2.45 -7.71 -3.93
C TYR A 121 -1.84 -7.95 -2.53
N SER A 122 -2.70 -8.01 -1.51
CA SER A 122 -2.30 -8.28 -0.12
C SER A 122 -1.86 -9.73 0.08
N VAL A 123 -2.49 -10.70 -0.62
CA VAL A 123 -2.09 -12.12 -0.57
C VAL A 123 -0.75 -12.34 -1.25
N LYS A 124 -0.44 -11.59 -2.31
CA LYS A 124 0.85 -11.69 -3.00
C LYS A 124 1.99 -11.13 -2.16
N THR A 125 1.85 -9.91 -1.65
CA THR A 125 2.86 -9.30 -0.76
C THR A 125 3.03 -10.09 0.55
N THR A 126 1.97 -10.65 1.14
CA THR A 126 2.11 -11.55 2.30
C THR A 126 2.75 -12.89 1.95
N SER A 127 2.55 -13.42 0.74
CA SER A 127 3.26 -14.63 0.29
C SER A 127 4.76 -14.37 0.08
N GLU A 128 5.13 -13.17 -0.38
CA GLU A 128 6.52 -12.75 -0.54
C GLU A 128 7.19 -12.54 0.84
N GLN A 129 6.50 -11.90 1.78
CA GLN A 129 7.00 -11.77 3.17
C GLN A 129 7.07 -13.11 3.91
N MET A 130 6.12 -14.04 3.66
CA MET A 130 6.22 -15.41 4.18
C MET A 130 7.41 -16.16 3.57
N ARG A 131 7.70 -15.98 2.29
CA ARG A 131 8.90 -16.55 1.66
C ARG A 131 10.18 -15.94 2.24
N LEU A 132 10.23 -14.62 2.47
CA LEU A 132 11.38 -13.99 3.14
C LEU A 132 11.57 -14.51 4.58
N ALA A 133 10.48 -14.70 5.32
CA ALA A 133 10.50 -15.22 6.69
C ALA A 133 10.87 -16.71 6.76
N LEU A 134 10.63 -17.47 5.70
CA LEU A 134 10.99 -18.89 5.55
C LEU A 134 12.34 -19.09 4.83
N ALA A 135 12.88 -18.05 4.19
CA ALA A 135 14.19 -18.05 3.54
C ALA A 135 15.30 -18.07 4.59
N THR A 136 15.70 -19.28 4.98
CA THR A 136 16.80 -19.50 5.92
C THR A 136 18.17 -19.31 5.27
N SER A 137 18.26 -19.39 3.94
CA SER A 137 19.51 -19.20 3.18
C SER A 137 19.62 -17.78 2.59
N PRO A 138 20.83 -17.20 2.49
CA PRO A 138 21.01 -15.90 1.82
C PRO A 138 20.60 -15.91 0.34
N GLU A 139 20.69 -17.05 -0.33
CA GLU A 139 20.27 -17.23 -1.72
C GLU A 139 18.75 -17.10 -1.85
N ASP A 140 17.99 -17.75 -0.97
CA ASP A 140 16.53 -17.63 -0.94
C ASP A 140 16.10 -16.18 -0.65
N ARG A 141 16.82 -15.49 0.24
CA ARG A 141 16.56 -14.07 0.53
C ARG A 141 16.82 -13.19 -0.68
N ALA A 142 17.93 -13.41 -1.38
CA ALA A 142 18.25 -12.68 -2.60
C ALA A 142 17.17 -12.86 -3.68
N VAL A 143 16.64 -14.09 -3.84
CA VAL A 143 15.54 -14.36 -4.78
C VAL A 143 14.27 -13.61 -4.40
N VAL A 144 13.93 -13.54 -3.11
CA VAL A 144 12.75 -12.78 -2.66
C VAL A 144 12.94 -11.28 -2.85
N GLU A 145 14.07 -10.72 -2.44
CA GLU A 145 14.38 -9.30 -2.67
C GLU A 145 14.34 -8.94 -4.16
N LEU A 146 14.86 -9.83 -5.02
CA LEU A 146 14.76 -9.67 -6.48
C LEU A 146 13.31 -9.63 -6.96
N SER A 147 12.44 -10.52 -6.46
CA SER A 147 11.03 -10.51 -6.82
C SER A 147 10.29 -9.25 -6.36
N ILE A 148 10.68 -8.69 -5.21
CA ILE A 148 10.10 -7.43 -4.72
C ILE A 148 10.54 -6.28 -5.62
N ALA A 149 11.83 -6.22 -5.97
CA ALA A 149 12.31 -5.21 -6.91
C ALA A 149 11.62 -5.31 -8.28
N GLU A 150 11.47 -6.50 -8.85
CA GLU A 150 10.70 -6.72 -10.09
C GLU A 150 9.30 -6.09 -10.00
N HIS A 151 8.63 -6.32 -8.88
CA HIS A 151 7.30 -5.74 -8.62
C HIS A 151 7.35 -4.21 -8.50
N ARG A 152 8.34 -3.64 -7.80
CA ARG A 152 8.52 -2.18 -7.68
C ARG A 152 8.83 -1.51 -9.00
N LEU A 153 9.59 -2.16 -9.89
CA LEU A 153 9.83 -1.65 -11.23
C LEU A 153 8.55 -1.66 -12.08
N ALA A 154 7.75 -2.73 -11.99
CA ALA A 154 6.46 -2.81 -12.67
C ALA A 154 5.49 -1.72 -12.16
N GLU A 155 5.47 -1.48 -10.85
CA GLU A 155 4.70 -0.41 -10.23
C GLU A 155 5.19 0.99 -10.67
N ALA A 156 6.50 1.23 -10.63
CA ALA A 156 7.10 2.49 -11.08
C ALA A 156 6.76 2.81 -12.53
N THR A 157 6.87 1.82 -13.44
CA THR A 157 6.51 2.00 -14.85
C THR A 157 5.02 2.26 -15.05
N ALA A 158 4.14 1.57 -14.32
CA ALA A 158 2.70 1.83 -14.37
C ALA A 158 2.35 3.25 -13.88
N LEU A 159 2.87 3.65 -12.72
CA LEU A 159 2.66 4.98 -12.16
C LEU A 159 3.19 6.09 -13.07
N ALA A 160 4.37 5.88 -13.67
CA ALA A 160 4.94 6.80 -14.63
C ALA A 160 4.03 6.97 -15.86
N THR A 161 3.47 5.89 -16.40
CA THR A 161 2.52 5.98 -17.54
C THR A 161 1.21 6.68 -17.17
N LEU A 162 0.73 6.49 -15.93
CA LEU A 162 -0.45 7.16 -15.40
C LEU A 162 -0.21 8.65 -15.07
N GLY A 163 1.05 9.10 -15.04
CA GLY A 163 1.43 10.47 -14.71
C GLY A 163 1.50 10.75 -13.21
N ASP A 164 1.54 9.72 -12.35
CA ASP A 164 1.74 9.89 -10.91
C ASP A 164 3.24 9.91 -10.59
N GLU A 165 3.88 11.03 -10.94
CA GLU A 165 5.35 11.16 -10.88
C GLU A 165 5.90 10.95 -9.46
N ASP A 166 5.24 11.47 -8.42
CA ASP A 166 5.72 11.37 -7.04
C ASP A 166 5.85 9.90 -6.62
N ASN A 167 4.82 9.10 -6.88
CA ASN A 167 4.79 7.69 -6.50
C ASN A 167 5.70 6.85 -7.43
N ALA A 168 5.83 7.21 -8.70
CA ALA A 168 6.76 6.54 -9.62
C ALA A 168 8.22 6.70 -9.15
N ILE A 169 8.59 7.88 -8.64
CA ILE A 169 9.93 8.14 -8.10
C ILE A 169 10.17 7.33 -6.82
N VAL A 170 9.19 7.28 -5.91
CA VAL A 170 9.29 6.45 -4.69
C VAL A 170 9.48 4.98 -5.04
N ALA A 171 8.63 4.43 -5.92
CA ALA A 171 8.74 3.04 -6.35
C ALA A 171 10.08 2.74 -7.06
N THR A 172 10.63 3.71 -7.78
CA THR A 172 11.97 3.58 -8.40
C THR A 172 13.09 3.56 -7.36
N SER A 173 12.98 4.34 -6.28
CA SER A 173 13.95 4.30 -5.18
C SER A 173 13.88 2.97 -4.41
N GLU A 174 12.66 2.50 -4.10
CA GLU A 174 12.42 1.19 -3.46
C GLU A 174 12.92 0.03 -4.33
N TYR A 175 12.80 0.13 -5.66
CA TYR A 175 13.44 -0.83 -6.57
C TYR A 175 14.95 -0.92 -6.35
N GLY A 176 15.64 0.23 -6.28
CA GLY A 176 17.08 0.29 -6.02
C GLY A 176 17.47 -0.28 -4.65
N GLU A 177 16.66 -0.04 -3.62
CA GLU A 177 16.82 -0.63 -2.29
C GLU A 177 16.79 -2.16 -2.34
N HIS A 178 15.71 -2.75 -2.86
CA HIS A 178 15.55 -4.20 -2.92
C HIS A 178 16.61 -4.87 -3.81
N MET A 179 17.04 -4.19 -4.89
CA MET A 179 18.18 -4.64 -5.70
C MET A 179 19.51 -4.63 -4.93
N ALA A 180 19.78 -3.57 -4.16
CA ALA A 180 20.97 -3.51 -3.32
C ALA A 180 20.94 -4.60 -2.23
N ASN A 181 19.79 -4.88 -1.63
CA ASN A 181 19.60 -5.95 -0.65
C ASN A 181 19.86 -7.32 -1.26
N ALA A 182 19.24 -7.63 -2.40
CA ALA A 182 19.43 -8.90 -3.10
C ALA A 182 20.91 -9.17 -3.41
N ALA A 183 21.59 -8.14 -3.94
CA ALA A 183 22.99 -8.22 -4.29
C ALA A 183 23.90 -8.33 -3.04
N ALA A 184 23.54 -7.69 -1.94
CA ALA A 184 24.27 -7.81 -0.67
C ALA A 184 24.15 -9.19 -0.03
N GLU A 185 23.01 -9.87 -0.18
CA GLU A 185 22.87 -11.26 0.26
C GLU A 185 23.72 -12.21 -0.61
N LEU A 186 23.73 -12.04 -1.93
CA LEU A 186 24.60 -12.83 -2.81
C LEU A 186 26.09 -12.57 -2.57
N ALA A 187 26.51 -11.33 -2.32
CA ALA A 187 27.91 -11.00 -2.05
C ALA A 187 28.47 -11.71 -0.81
N GLN A 188 27.62 -12.04 0.17
CA GLN A 188 28.03 -12.81 1.34
C GLN A 188 28.36 -14.27 0.99
N VAL A 189 27.64 -14.85 0.02
CA VAL A 189 27.80 -16.27 -0.34
C VAL A 189 28.73 -16.50 -1.51
N GLU A 190 28.87 -15.53 -2.42
CA GLU A 190 29.82 -15.54 -3.55
C GLU A 190 31.24 -15.91 -3.11
N THR A 191 31.64 -15.46 -1.92
CA THR A 191 32.95 -15.74 -1.34
C THR A 191 33.09 -17.14 -0.74
N LEU A 192 31.98 -17.77 -0.35
CA LEU A 192 31.94 -19.05 0.35
C LEU A 192 31.68 -20.23 -0.58
N GLN A 193 30.93 -20.01 -1.66
CA GLN A 193 30.47 -21.07 -2.55
C GLN A 193 30.59 -20.67 -4.02
N PRO A 194 31.53 -21.23 -4.80
CA PRO A 194 31.70 -20.87 -6.22
C PRO A 194 30.48 -21.20 -7.10
N GLU A 195 29.59 -22.08 -6.63
CA GLU A 195 28.34 -22.40 -7.34
C GLU A 195 27.38 -21.21 -7.42
N THR A 196 27.47 -20.25 -6.49
CA THR A 196 26.68 -19.01 -6.52
C THR A 196 27.08 -18.04 -7.62
N ALA A 197 28.22 -18.24 -8.29
CA ALA A 197 28.58 -17.48 -9.49
C ALA A 197 27.50 -17.61 -10.59
N THR A 198 26.83 -18.76 -10.67
CA THR A 198 25.72 -18.97 -11.62
C THR A 198 24.50 -18.10 -11.28
N LEU A 199 24.19 -17.95 -9.98
CA LEU A 199 23.10 -17.09 -9.51
C LEU A 199 23.39 -15.62 -9.77
N VAL A 200 24.64 -15.19 -9.59
CA VAL A 200 25.04 -13.80 -9.88
C VAL A 200 24.94 -13.50 -11.37
N VAL A 201 25.29 -14.45 -12.24
CA VAL A 201 25.07 -14.32 -13.70
C VAL A 201 23.57 -14.23 -14.03
N GLN A 202 22.74 -15.06 -13.41
CA GLN A 202 21.28 -14.99 -13.59
C GLN A 202 20.71 -13.65 -13.12
N LEU A 203 21.15 -13.14 -11.97
CA LEU A 203 20.76 -11.83 -11.47
C LEU A 203 21.17 -10.73 -12.46
N GLN A 204 22.40 -10.79 -12.99
CA GLN A 204 22.85 -9.81 -13.98
C GLN A 204 21.98 -9.81 -15.24
N GLN A 205 21.59 -11.00 -15.72
CA GLN A 205 20.67 -11.11 -16.86
C GLN A 205 19.31 -10.46 -16.57
N ARG A 206 18.75 -10.70 -15.37
CA ARG A 206 17.48 -10.07 -14.96
C ARG A 206 17.59 -8.55 -14.87
N ILE A 207 18.69 -8.03 -14.34
CA ILE A 207 18.94 -6.59 -14.30
C ILE A 207 19.02 -6.00 -15.71
N ASP A 208 19.63 -6.71 -16.65
CA ASP A 208 19.70 -6.24 -18.04
C ASP A 208 18.30 -6.25 -18.71
N GLU A 209 17.43 -7.21 -18.38
CA GLU A 209 16.01 -7.21 -18.77
C GLU A 209 15.23 -6.02 -18.16
N HIS A 210 15.50 -5.70 -16.89
CA HIS A 210 14.91 -4.55 -16.20
C HIS A 210 15.33 -3.22 -16.84
N ARG A 211 16.63 -3.07 -17.12
CA ARG A 211 17.20 -1.91 -17.83
C ARG A 211 16.55 -1.72 -19.19
N ALA A 212 16.40 -2.80 -19.97
CA ALA A 212 15.75 -2.74 -21.27
C ALA A 212 14.28 -2.30 -21.16
N THR A 213 13.57 -2.81 -20.15
CA THR A 213 12.18 -2.44 -19.87
C THR A 213 12.06 -0.96 -19.48
N ALA A 214 12.91 -0.50 -18.56
CA ALA A 214 12.96 0.90 -18.14
C ALA A 214 13.29 1.83 -19.32
N ALA A 215 14.31 1.49 -20.14
CA ALA A 215 14.68 2.25 -21.33
C ALA A 215 13.51 2.37 -22.34
N ALA A 216 12.78 1.29 -22.56
CA ALA A 216 11.61 1.29 -23.45
C ALA A 216 10.49 2.20 -22.92
N VAL A 217 10.28 2.25 -21.60
CA VAL A 217 9.30 3.15 -20.98
C VAL A 217 9.79 4.60 -21.07
N VAL A 218 11.04 4.88 -20.71
CA VAL A 218 11.65 6.23 -20.83
C VAL A 218 11.48 6.78 -22.25
N ALA A 219 11.77 5.98 -23.28
CA ALA A 219 11.60 6.39 -24.67
C ALA A 219 10.15 6.77 -25.03
N ARG A 220 9.15 6.12 -24.42
CA ARG A 220 7.73 6.45 -24.62
C ARG A 220 7.30 7.70 -23.87
N LEU A 221 7.94 7.98 -22.73
CA LEU A 221 7.61 9.12 -21.88
C LEU A 221 8.32 10.41 -22.27
N ALA A 222 9.37 10.33 -23.09
CA ALA A 222 10.25 11.45 -23.45
C ALA A 222 9.52 12.66 -24.09
N ASP A 223 8.38 12.43 -24.73
CA ASP A 223 7.62 13.49 -25.43
C ASP A 223 6.60 14.20 -24.53
N ASP A 224 6.36 13.76 -23.29
CA ASP A 224 5.39 14.36 -22.38
C ASP A 224 6.07 15.16 -21.24
N PRO A 225 5.99 16.50 -21.24
CA PRO A 225 6.55 17.33 -20.18
C PRO A 225 5.99 17.02 -18.78
N ASN A 226 4.76 16.51 -18.68
CA ASN A 226 4.13 16.17 -17.40
C ASN A 226 4.59 14.81 -16.83
N ARG A 227 5.48 14.11 -17.55
CA ARG A 227 6.06 12.83 -17.13
C ARG A 227 7.59 12.87 -17.12
N ALA A 228 8.17 14.06 -17.25
CA ALA A 228 9.62 14.25 -17.35
C ALA A 228 10.36 13.78 -16.08
N SER A 229 9.77 13.98 -14.89
CA SER A 229 10.39 13.59 -13.63
C SER A 229 10.34 12.06 -13.44
N ALA A 230 9.23 11.44 -13.80
CA ALA A 230 9.10 9.98 -13.80
C ALA A 230 10.03 9.32 -14.83
N ALA A 231 10.14 9.90 -16.03
CA ALA A 231 11.09 9.46 -17.05
C ALA A 231 12.55 9.61 -16.58
N ALA A 232 12.88 10.71 -15.88
CA ALA A 232 14.21 10.90 -15.31
C ALA A 232 14.52 9.83 -14.24
N ALA A 233 13.57 9.49 -13.36
CA ALA A 233 13.80 8.43 -12.37
C ALA A 233 14.01 7.06 -13.02
N LEU A 234 13.18 6.69 -14.00
CA LEU A 234 13.36 5.43 -14.74
C LEU A 234 14.63 5.43 -15.61
N SER A 235 15.17 6.60 -15.98
CA SER A 235 16.43 6.70 -16.70
C SER A 235 17.63 6.26 -15.86
N ALA A 236 17.57 6.46 -14.54
CA ALA A 236 18.57 5.95 -13.60
C ALA A 236 18.61 4.41 -13.64
N VAL A 237 17.43 3.77 -13.67
CA VAL A 237 17.31 2.30 -13.81
C VAL A 237 17.79 1.83 -15.18
N ALA A 238 17.53 2.58 -16.24
CA ALA A 238 17.93 2.23 -17.61
C ALA A 238 19.44 2.38 -17.85
N ALA A 239 20.11 3.23 -17.08
CA ALA A 239 21.53 3.45 -17.18
C ALA A 239 22.31 2.19 -16.76
N ARG A 240 23.43 1.95 -17.45
CA ARG A 240 24.39 0.93 -17.03
C ARG A 240 25.51 1.64 -16.26
N GLY A 241 25.64 1.36 -14.97
CA GLY A 241 26.78 1.82 -14.20
C GLY A 241 28.10 1.30 -14.77
N ALA A 242 29.14 2.13 -14.65
CA ALA A 242 30.48 1.69 -14.97
C ALA A 242 30.89 0.57 -13.99
N PRO A 243 31.54 -0.51 -14.47
CA PRO A 243 32.00 -1.56 -13.57
C PRO A 243 33.00 -0.96 -12.57
N ALA A 244 32.63 -0.95 -11.29
CA ALA A 244 33.49 -0.48 -10.24
C ALA A 244 34.70 -1.43 -10.10
N ALA A 245 35.88 -0.94 -10.48
CA ALA A 245 37.11 -1.71 -10.41
C ALA A 245 37.39 -2.17 -8.96
N GLY A 246 37.65 -3.47 -8.79
CA GLY A 246 38.00 -4.06 -7.50
C GLY A 246 36.83 -4.44 -6.59
N LEU A 247 35.59 -4.40 -7.09
CA LEU A 247 34.44 -5.01 -6.42
C LEU A 247 34.14 -6.40 -6.98
N SER A 248 33.59 -7.30 -6.15
CA SER A 248 32.98 -8.51 -6.67
C SER A 248 31.77 -8.15 -7.55
N PRO A 249 31.38 -8.99 -8.52
CA PRO A 249 30.20 -8.78 -9.34
C PRO A 249 28.94 -8.42 -8.53
N ALA A 250 28.66 -9.16 -7.44
CA ALA A 250 27.52 -8.85 -6.58
C ALA A 250 27.66 -7.49 -5.86
N ALA A 251 28.87 -7.14 -5.39
CA ALA A 251 29.11 -5.84 -4.77
C ALA A 251 29.03 -4.66 -5.77
N ALA A 252 29.36 -4.89 -7.04
CA ALA A 252 29.20 -3.90 -8.10
C ALA A 252 27.71 -3.67 -8.41
N ILE A 253 26.90 -4.73 -8.47
CA ILE A 253 25.45 -4.63 -8.62
C ILE A 253 24.83 -3.86 -7.44
N ALA A 254 25.23 -4.17 -6.21
CA ALA A 254 24.69 -3.48 -5.03
C ALA A 254 25.01 -1.98 -5.05
N GLN A 255 26.19 -1.59 -5.55
CA GLN A 255 26.57 -0.20 -5.72
C GLN A 255 25.73 0.50 -6.79
N ASP A 256 25.58 -0.09 -7.97
CA ASP A 256 24.76 0.43 -9.07
C ASP A 256 23.29 0.65 -8.64
N ALA A 257 22.75 -0.28 -7.88
CA ALA A 257 21.41 -0.19 -7.31
C ALA A 257 21.28 0.95 -6.27
N ALA A 258 22.30 1.14 -5.43
CA ALA A 258 22.34 2.25 -4.48
C ALA A 258 22.45 3.61 -5.16
N ASP A 259 23.23 3.71 -6.23
CA ASP A 259 23.36 4.93 -7.03
C ASP A 259 22.04 5.26 -7.74
N THR A 260 21.33 4.23 -8.24
CA THR A 260 19.97 4.37 -8.81
C THR A 260 18.97 4.93 -7.79
N ALA A 261 18.96 4.39 -6.57
CA ALA A 261 18.08 4.87 -5.50
C ALA A 261 18.41 6.33 -5.10
N ASP A 262 19.69 6.69 -5.05
CA ASP A 262 20.13 8.05 -4.72
C ASP A 262 19.75 9.08 -5.79
N GLU A 263 19.83 8.71 -7.07
CA GLU A 263 19.37 9.55 -8.18
C GLU A 263 17.84 9.79 -8.10
N ALA A 264 17.07 8.74 -7.82
CA ALA A 264 15.63 8.84 -7.62
C ALA A 264 15.28 9.72 -6.40
N ALA A 265 15.96 9.54 -5.27
CA ALA A 265 15.78 10.39 -4.08
C ALA A 265 16.11 11.86 -4.36
N SER A 266 17.21 12.12 -5.06
CA SER A 266 17.62 13.48 -5.46
C SER A 266 16.61 14.14 -6.40
N LEU A 267 15.93 13.36 -7.27
CA LEU A 267 14.81 13.85 -8.07
C LEU A 267 13.61 14.22 -7.19
N ALA A 268 13.23 13.37 -6.24
CA ALA A 268 12.12 13.65 -5.32
C ALA A 268 12.37 14.92 -4.49
N GLU A 269 13.59 15.11 -3.97
CA GLU A 269 13.98 16.31 -3.21
C GLU A 269 13.87 17.58 -4.07
N ARG A 270 14.32 17.53 -5.33
CA ARG A 270 14.19 18.65 -6.27
C ARG A 270 12.72 19.01 -6.54
N MET A 271 11.82 18.03 -6.55
CA MET A 271 10.39 18.26 -6.72
C MET A 271 9.71 18.83 -5.47
N ALA A 272 10.21 18.49 -4.29
CA ALA A 272 9.68 18.96 -3.01
C ALA A 272 10.02 20.42 -2.74
N ILE A 273 11.16 20.92 -3.24
CA ILE A 273 11.52 22.34 -3.10
C ILE A 273 10.58 23.16 -3.98
N PRO A 274 9.74 24.05 -3.40
CA PRO A 274 8.92 24.94 -4.21
C PRO A 274 9.83 25.82 -5.06
N ALA A 275 9.58 25.86 -6.38
CA ALA A 275 10.27 26.79 -7.26
C ALA A 275 10.13 28.19 -6.63
N PRO A 276 11.24 28.94 -6.45
CA PRO A 276 11.15 30.28 -5.93
C PRO A 276 10.17 31.03 -6.81
N THR A 277 9.06 31.46 -6.21
CA THR A 277 8.16 32.41 -6.84
C THR A 277 9.05 33.54 -7.30
N THR A 278 9.21 33.65 -8.61
CA THR A 278 9.85 34.81 -9.21
C THR A 278 8.90 35.94 -8.90
N ASP A 279 9.08 36.54 -7.72
CA ASP A 279 8.44 37.79 -7.36
C ASP A 279 8.80 38.73 -8.50
N ALA A 280 7.80 39.00 -9.32
CA ALA A 280 7.92 39.97 -10.39
C ALA A 280 8.52 41.24 -9.76
N PRO A 281 9.58 41.81 -10.35
CA PRO A 281 10.18 43.02 -9.80
C PRO A 281 9.06 44.06 -9.63
N PRO A 282 9.00 44.78 -8.49
CA PRO A 282 7.98 45.78 -8.28
C PRO A 282 8.05 46.73 -9.46
N SER A 283 6.99 46.72 -10.27
CA SER A 283 6.77 47.69 -11.32
C SER A 283 6.93 49.06 -10.68
N SER A 284 8.03 49.73 -11.00
CA SER A 284 8.28 51.11 -10.66
C SER A 284 7.18 51.93 -11.32
N SER A 285 6.09 52.18 -10.60
CA SER A 285 5.08 53.13 -11.01
C SER A 285 5.76 54.50 -11.02
N GLY A 286 6.09 54.96 -12.22
CA GLY A 286 6.44 56.35 -12.45
C GLY A 286 5.35 57.23 -11.87
N ALA A 287 5.77 58.14 -10.99
CA ALA A 287 5.00 59.31 -10.63
C ALA A 287 4.69 60.12 -11.89
N ASP A 288 3.43 60.41 -12.17
CA ASP A 288 2.97 61.80 -12.22
C ASP A 288 1.43 61.94 -12.33
N ARG A 289 0.92 62.87 -11.51
CA ARG A 289 -0.26 63.75 -11.66
C ARG A 289 -1.69 63.25 -11.50
N ASP A 290 -2.26 63.69 -10.37
CA ASP A 290 -3.48 64.52 -10.21
C ASP A 290 -4.72 64.22 -11.07
N VAL A 291 -5.86 63.90 -10.41
CA VAL A 291 -7.08 64.74 -10.29
C VAL A 291 -8.21 63.95 -9.57
N THR A 292 -8.67 64.52 -8.45
CA THR A 292 -9.99 64.59 -7.77
C THR A 292 -11.16 63.61 -8.09
N PRO A 293 -12.00 63.19 -7.10
CA PRO A 293 -12.91 62.04 -7.19
C PRO A 293 -14.36 62.39 -7.61
N PRO A 294 -15.19 61.37 -7.88
CA PRO A 294 -16.50 61.37 -7.26
C PRO A 294 -16.91 60.03 -6.61
N THR A 295 -17.68 60.24 -5.56
CA THR A 295 -18.42 59.33 -4.70
C THR A 295 -19.25 58.31 -5.48
N GLY A 296 -19.00 57.02 -5.26
CA GLY A 296 -19.83 55.92 -5.75
C GLY A 296 -19.81 54.75 -4.78
N LYS A 297 -20.82 54.69 -3.90
CA LYS A 297 -21.10 53.51 -3.07
C LYS A 297 -21.47 52.34 -3.98
N ALA A 298 -20.59 51.35 -4.08
CA ALA A 298 -20.93 50.02 -4.58
C ALA A 298 -20.40 48.97 -3.59
N THR A 299 -21.33 48.22 -3.03
CA THR A 299 -21.15 47.04 -2.18
C THR A 299 -20.19 46.01 -2.79
N PRO A 300 -19.21 45.46 -2.04
CA PRO A 300 -18.55 44.22 -2.43
C PRO A 300 -19.40 43.04 -1.96
N ARG A 301 -19.94 42.28 -2.91
CA ARG A 301 -20.65 41.02 -2.68
C ARG A 301 -19.91 39.92 -3.44
N GLY A 302 -19.33 38.98 -2.70
CA GLY A 302 -18.93 37.65 -3.19
C GLY A 302 -17.54 37.56 -3.84
N GLY A 303 -16.49 37.36 -3.03
CA GLY A 303 -15.15 37.03 -3.53
C GLY A 303 -14.30 36.13 -2.61
N GLU A 304 -14.64 35.99 -1.33
CA GLU A 304 -13.77 35.31 -0.34
C GLU A 304 -13.83 33.77 -0.34
N ALA A 305 -14.74 33.14 -1.09
CA ALA A 305 -14.90 31.68 -1.05
C ALA A 305 -13.98 30.91 -2.03
N ALA A 306 -13.41 31.55 -3.06
CA ALA A 306 -12.62 30.87 -4.09
C ALA A 306 -11.10 30.82 -3.77
N SER A 307 -10.58 31.76 -2.98
CA SER A 307 -9.15 31.85 -2.67
C SER A 307 -8.69 30.84 -1.61
N SER A 308 -9.58 30.38 -0.73
CA SER A 308 -9.24 29.43 0.33
C SER A 308 -9.07 27.99 -0.17
N ASP A 309 -9.77 27.60 -1.24
CA ASP A 309 -9.72 26.24 -1.77
C ASP A 309 -8.43 25.97 -2.59
N SER A 310 -7.96 26.99 -3.32
CA SER A 310 -6.69 26.91 -4.08
C SER A 310 -5.47 26.82 -3.15
N ALA A 311 -5.47 27.57 -2.03
CA ALA A 311 -4.41 27.50 -1.04
C ALA A 311 -4.36 26.14 -0.31
N ARG A 312 -5.53 25.54 -0.07
CA ARG A 312 -5.63 24.22 0.57
C ARG A 312 -5.07 23.10 -0.33
N GLY A 313 -5.39 23.12 -1.62
CA GLY A 313 -4.87 22.15 -2.59
C GLY A 313 -3.37 22.26 -2.83
N GLN A 314 -2.80 23.48 -2.80
CA GLN A 314 -1.35 23.68 -2.90
C GLN A 314 -0.61 23.12 -1.68
N ASN A 315 -1.10 23.37 -0.46
CA ASN A 315 -0.48 22.83 0.75
C ASN A 315 -0.51 21.29 0.79
N GLU A 316 -1.59 20.68 0.31
CA GLU A 316 -1.70 19.21 0.24
C GLU A 316 -0.69 18.61 -0.75
N ARG A 317 -0.50 19.24 -1.91
CA ARG A 317 0.49 18.82 -2.90
C ARG A 317 1.93 18.95 -2.39
N VAL A 318 2.25 20.05 -1.72
CA VAL A 318 3.57 20.24 -1.09
C VAL A 318 3.82 19.13 -0.07
N SER A 319 2.84 18.86 0.79
CA SER A 319 2.96 17.78 1.79
C SER A 319 3.11 16.39 1.16
N LYS A 320 2.46 16.10 0.02
CA LYS A 320 2.64 14.83 -0.71
C LYS A 320 4.09 14.70 -1.22
N LYS A 321 4.64 15.75 -1.83
CA LYS A 321 5.99 15.75 -2.38
C LYS A 321 7.07 15.62 -1.31
N GLU A 322 6.89 16.28 -0.17
CA GLU A 322 7.79 16.14 0.98
C GLU A 322 7.82 14.69 1.49
N ARG A 323 6.66 14.04 1.62
CA ARG A 323 6.60 12.63 2.03
C ARG A 323 7.23 11.69 1.01
N ALA A 324 7.04 11.96 -0.29
CA ALA A 324 7.68 11.20 -1.35
C ALA A 324 9.21 11.34 -1.29
N ALA A 325 9.72 12.55 -1.07
CA ALA A 325 11.15 12.80 -0.90
C ALA A 325 11.72 12.09 0.34
N GLU A 326 11.02 12.15 1.48
CA GLU A 326 11.43 11.45 2.71
C GLU A 326 11.47 9.92 2.50
N SER A 327 10.44 9.36 1.86
CA SER A 327 10.38 7.93 1.55
C SER A 327 11.48 7.50 0.59
N ALA A 328 11.70 8.26 -0.49
CA ALA A 328 12.74 7.95 -1.46
C ALA A 328 14.14 8.06 -0.86
N ARG A 329 14.38 9.03 0.02
CA ARG A 329 15.64 9.19 0.75
C ARG A 329 15.89 8.04 1.71
N LYS A 330 14.87 7.60 2.43
CA LYS A 330 14.96 6.43 3.31
C LYS A 330 15.40 5.18 2.53
N ALA A 331 14.75 4.91 1.39
CA ALA A 331 15.11 3.80 0.51
C ALA A 331 16.55 3.92 -0.03
N ALA A 332 16.99 5.12 -0.40
CA ALA A 332 18.37 5.36 -0.83
C ALA A 332 19.40 5.12 0.28
N ASP A 333 19.11 5.52 1.51
CA ASP A 333 19.98 5.28 2.66
C ASP A 333 20.08 3.78 3.00
N GLU A 334 18.96 3.06 2.92
CA GLU A 334 18.92 1.59 3.08
C GLU A 334 19.72 0.89 1.95
N ALA A 335 19.56 1.33 0.70
CA ALA A 335 20.33 0.82 -0.44
C ALA A 335 21.84 1.02 -0.26
N LYS A 336 22.26 2.21 0.18
CA LYS A 336 23.68 2.52 0.48
C LYS A 336 24.23 1.66 1.61
N ALA A 337 23.43 1.39 2.64
CA ALA A 337 23.82 0.50 3.74
C ALA A 337 24.06 -0.93 3.23
N SER A 338 23.20 -1.43 2.33
CA SER A 338 23.35 -2.75 1.71
C SER A 338 24.52 -2.82 0.74
N ALA A 339 24.76 -1.79 -0.06
CA ALA A 339 25.97 -1.69 -0.88
C ALA A 339 27.25 -1.73 -0.03
N LYS A 340 27.26 -1.05 1.12
CA LYS A 340 28.38 -1.11 2.07
C LYS A 340 28.55 -2.52 2.64
N LYS A 341 27.45 -3.18 3.04
CA LYS A 341 27.46 -4.57 3.51
C LYS A 341 28.04 -5.52 2.46
N ALA A 342 27.65 -5.37 1.19
CA ALA A 342 28.18 -6.15 0.08
C ALA A 342 29.70 -5.97 -0.10
N LYS A 343 30.19 -4.73 -0.02
CA LYS A 343 31.63 -4.43 -0.07
C LYS A 343 32.40 -5.05 1.08
N GLU A 344 31.83 -5.04 2.29
CA GLU A 344 32.45 -5.68 3.46
C GLU A 344 32.48 -7.20 3.34
N GLY A 345 31.40 -7.81 2.84
CA GLY A 345 31.34 -9.24 2.52
C GLY A 345 32.43 -9.66 1.55
N SER A 346 32.67 -8.86 0.51
CA SER A 346 33.73 -9.10 -0.47
C SER A 346 35.17 -8.96 0.08
N ARG A 347 35.37 -8.26 1.21
CA ARG A 347 36.72 -7.96 1.77
C ARG A 347 37.18 -8.90 2.88
N ARG A 348 36.27 -9.64 3.53
CA ARG A 348 36.58 -10.35 4.81
C ARG A 348 37.33 -11.68 4.69
N THR A 349 37.83 -12.10 3.52
CA THR A 349 38.66 -13.30 3.42
C THR A 349 40.15 -12.98 3.22
N PRO A 350 41.03 -13.40 4.16
CA PRO A 350 42.48 -13.28 4.00
C PRO A 350 42.96 -14.18 2.86
N SER A 351 43.89 -13.68 2.06
CA SER A 351 44.61 -14.49 1.06
C SER A 351 45.13 -15.77 1.73
N PRO A 352 45.01 -16.95 1.08
CA PRO A 352 45.55 -18.18 1.63
C PRO A 352 47.06 -17.97 1.86
N THR A 353 47.46 -17.94 3.13
CA THR A 353 48.87 -17.85 3.50
C THR A 353 49.59 -18.99 2.79
N PRO A 354 50.58 -18.72 1.93
CA PRO A 354 51.30 -19.78 1.23
C PRO A 354 51.94 -20.66 2.29
N ARG A 355 51.44 -21.89 2.43
CA ARG A 355 52.13 -22.92 3.21
C ARG A 355 53.42 -23.22 2.46
N HIS A 356 54.51 -22.62 2.93
CA HIS A 356 55.85 -23.11 2.62
C HIS A 356 55.90 -24.59 3.02
N ARG A 357 56.06 -25.46 2.01
CA ARG A 357 56.42 -26.86 2.20
C ARG A 357 57.93 -26.98 2.24
#